data_AF-Q12ZF6-F1
#
_entry.id   AF-Q12ZF6-F1
#
_cell.length_a   1.000
_cell.length_b   1.000
_cell.length_c   1.000
_cell.angle_alpha   90.00
_cell.angle_beta   90.00
_cell.angle_gamma   90.00
#
_symmetry.space_group_name_H-M   'P 1'
#
loop_
_entity.id
_entity.type
_entity.pdbx_description
1 polymer ?
#
loop_
_entity_poly.entity_id
_entity_poly.type
_entity_poly.pdbx_seq_one_letter_code
_entity_poly.pdbx_strand_id
1 'polypeptide(L)'
;MVMIEGNAVTHLQEFATPWLTYLSAFVYLIGFTGLLIGTFLLFAYKKDEKSLQEFTIAFTLIYLIAYPFYTWFPVYVTSKVLPNMAPLLYTLDPSIVSFIHICAPSLNNCFPSLHSALSFMTMLIIISRTSHISFKAIAVVVTIAIHFTILYLGIHWITDMIGGILLAFTSYYIATRYCEHIVEWSEKRIWKNGLER
;
A
#
# COMPACT_ATOMS: atom_id res chain seq x y z
N MET A 1 11.05 -15.84 4.63
CA MET A 1 10.14 -15.94 3.47
C MET A 1 10.43 -17.15 2.60
N VAL A 2 11.66 -17.38 2.12
CA VAL A 2 12.02 -18.58 1.32
C VAL A 2 11.59 -19.90 2.00
N MET A 3 11.85 -20.08 3.30
CA MET A 3 11.44 -21.29 4.02
C MET A 3 9.90 -21.47 4.16
N ILE A 4 9.11 -20.41 3.91
CA ILE A 4 7.66 -20.41 4.08
C ILE A 4 6.95 -20.60 2.73
N GLU A 5 7.29 -19.79 1.72
CA GLU A 5 6.62 -19.81 0.41
C GLU A 5 7.51 -20.34 -0.74
N GLY A 6 8.77 -20.68 -0.46
CA GLY A 6 9.71 -21.21 -1.46
C GLY A 6 9.89 -20.24 -2.62
N ASN A 7 9.64 -20.75 -3.84
CA ASN A 7 9.71 -20.01 -5.09
C ASN A 7 8.31 -19.72 -5.67
N ALA A 8 7.22 -19.84 -4.89
CA ALA A 8 5.86 -19.78 -5.43
C ALA A 8 5.59 -18.54 -6.29
N VAL A 9 6.15 -17.39 -5.90
CA VAL A 9 6.01 -16.12 -6.62
C VAL A 9 6.63 -16.12 -8.02
N THR A 10 7.63 -16.99 -8.29
CA THR A 10 8.32 -17.02 -9.60
C THR A 10 7.41 -17.50 -10.72
N HIS A 11 6.38 -18.31 -10.41
CA HIS A 11 5.42 -18.78 -11.39
C HIS A 11 4.65 -17.64 -12.08
N LEU A 12 4.51 -16.48 -11.42
CA LEU A 12 3.89 -15.31 -12.03
C LEU A 12 4.66 -14.76 -13.22
N GLN A 13 5.97 -15.05 -13.31
CA GLN A 13 6.81 -14.58 -14.42
C GLN A 13 6.85 -15.57 -15.60
N GLU A 14 6.24 -16.75 -15.50
CA GLU A 14 6.21 -17.73 -16.61
C GLU A 14 5.46 -17.21 -17.84
N PHE A 15 4.48 -16.33 -17.63
CA PHE A 15 3.71 -15.67 -18.69
C PHE A 15 4.12 -14.20 -18.88
N ALA A 16 5.30 -13.82 -18.41
CA ALA A 16 5.79 -12.45 -18.54
C ALA A 16 5.92 -12.04 -20.01
N THR A 17 5.40 -10.86 -20.34
CA THR A 17 5.55 -10.24 -21.66
C THR A 17 5.94 -8.78 -21.49
N PRO A 18 6.64 -8.17 -22.47
CA PRO A 18 6.99 -6.75 -22.38
C PRO A 18 5.77 -5.86 -22.12
N TRP A 19 4.67 -6.10 -22.83
CA TRP A 19 3.41 -5.37 -22.65
C TRP A 19 2.88 -5.48 -21.21
N LEU A 20 2.77 -6.69 -20.67
CA LEU A 20 2.30 -6.90 -19.31
C LEU A 20 3.22 -6.22 -18.30
N THR A 21 4.53 -6.27 -18.53
CA THR A 21 5.51 -5.61 -17.64
C THR A 21 5.36 -4.10 -17.64
N TYR A 22 5.18 -3.45 -18.79
CA TYR A 22 4.92 -2.01 -18.84
C TYR A 22 3.60 -1.64 -18.18
N LEU A 23 2.54 -2.42 -18.40
CA LEU A 23 1.24 -2.21 -17.77
C LEU A 23 1.33 -2.37 -16.25
N SER A 24 2.00 -3.42 -15.77
CA SER A 24 2.26 -3.65 -14.36
C SER A 24 3.09 -2.51 -13.75
N ALA A 25 4.15 -2.06 -14.40
CA ALA A 25 4.91 -0.90 -13.92
C ALA A 25 4.05 0.38 -13.84
N PHE A 26 3.18 0.61 -14.83
CA PHE A 26 2.23 1.73 -14.80
C PHE A 26 1.25 1.61 -13.62
N VAL A 27 0.67 0.44 -13.39
CA VAL A 27 -0.22 0.18 -12.24
C VAL A 27 0.52 0.38 -10.92
N TYR A 28 1.76 -0.10 -10.82
CA TYR A 28 2.61 0.03 -9.63
C TYR A 28 2.90 1.49 -9.29
N LEU A 29 3.31 2.29 -10.27
CA LEU A 29 3.74 3.68 -10.03
C LEU A 29 2.55 4.64 -10.00
N ILE A 30 1.69 4.57 -11.02
CA ILE A 30 0.62 5.53 -11.26
C ILE A 30 -0.71 5.03 -10.71
N GLY A 31 -1.06 3.77 -10.94
CA GLY A 31 -2.32 3.20 -10.45
C GLY A 31 -2.44 3.24 -8.93
N PHE A 32 -1.39 2.83 -8.22
CA PHE A 32 -1.30 2.90 -6.77
C PHE A 32 -1.43 4.33 -6.24
N THR A 33 -0.57 5.23 -6.71
CA THR A 33 -0.57 6.63 -6.27
C THR A 33 -1.89 7.31 -6.60
N GLY A 34 -2.44 7.04 -7.79
CA GLY A 34 -3.73 7.55 -8.24
C GLY A 34 -4.90 7.07 -7.39
N LEU A 35 -4.89 5.81 -6.93
CA LEU A 35 -5.90 5.31 -6.01
C LEU A 35 -5.89 6.08 -4.68
N LEU A 36 -4.72 6.30 -4.09
CA LEU A 36 -4.59 7.00 -2.80
C LEU A 36 -4.97 8.48 -2.92
N ILE A 37 -4.32 9.20 -3.83
CA ILE A 37 -4.56 10.64 -4.02
C ILE A 37 -5.98 10.88 -4.52
N GLY A 38 -6.45 10.06 -5.45
CA GLY A 38 -7.82 10.15 -5.98
C GLY A 38 -8.87 9.97 -4.88
N THR A 39 -8.65 9.05 -3.95
CA THR A 39 -9.56 8.86 -2.81
C THR A 39 -9.56 10.05 -1.86
N PHE A 40 -8.37 10.55 -1.51
CA PHE A 40 -8.23 11.73 -0.65
C PHE A 40 -8.93 12.94 -1.28
N LEU A 41 -8.66 13.23 -2.55
CA LEU A 41 -9.27 14.34 -3.29
C LEU A 41 -10.78 14.15 -3.46
N LEU A 42 -11.26 12.92 -3.68
CA LEU A 42 -12.68 12.62 -3.77
C LEU A 42 -13.42 13.02 -2.48
N PHE A 43 -12.92 12.61 -1.31
CA PHE A 43 -13.55 12.96 -0.04
C PHE A 43 -13.40 14.43 0.32
N ALA A 44 -12.23 15.03 0.03
CA ALA A 44 -12.01 16.46 0.22
C ALA A 44 -12.95 17.31 -0.65
N TYR A 45 -13.11 16.97 -1.93
CA TYR A 45 -14.02 17.64 -2.85
C TYR A 45 -15.49 17.52 -2.41
N LYS A 46 -15.89 16.34 -1.93
CA LYS A 46 -17.22 16.10 -1.38
C LYS A 46 -17.44 16.74 0.00
N LYS A 47 -16.40 17.30 0.63
CA LYS A 47 -16.40 17.80 2.00
C LYS A 47 -16.89 16.73 3.00
N ASP A 48 -16.55 15.47 2.75
CA ASP A 48 -16.85 14.35 3.64
C ASP A 48 -15.74 14.24 4.68
N GLU A 49 -15.83 15.08 5.72
CA GLU A 49 -14.81 15.19 6.77
C GLU A 49 -14.61 13.86 7.50
N LYS A 50 -15.69 13.12 7.78
CA LYS A 50 -15.62 11.85 8.50
C LYS A 50 -14.83 10.81 7.71
N SER A 51 -15.15 10.61 6.43
CA SER A 51 -14.41 9.66 5.59
C SER A 51 -12.95 10.08 5.38
N LEU A 52 -12.69 11.38 5.30
CA LEU A 52 -11.33 11.92 5.17
C LEU A 52 -10.50 11.69 6.45
N GLN A 53 -11.10 11.88 7.63
CA GLN A 53 -10.48 11.58 8.92
C GLN A 53 -10.18 10.09 9.06
N GLU A 54 -11.14 9.22 8.75
CA GLU A 54 -10.95 7.77 8.78
C GLU A 54 -9.83 7.32 7.85
N PHE A 55 -9.79 7.85 6.62
CA PHE A 55 -8.71 7.59 5.67
C PHE A 55 -7.36 8.02 6.22
N THR A 56 -7.27 9.22 6.76
CA THR A 56 -6.02 9.78 7.28
C THR A 56 -5.53 9.03 8.52
N ILE A 57 -6.43 8.66 9.43
CA ILE A 57 -6.11 7.85 10.62
C ILE A 57 -5.62 6.47 10.19
N ALA A 58 -6.35 5.77 9.31
CA ALA A 58 -5.96 4.45 8.84
C ALA A 58 -4.61 4.47 8.11
N PHE A 59 -4.41 5.45 7.22
CA PHE A 59 -3.14 5.69 6.52
C PHE A 59 -2.00 5.86 7.54
N THR A 60 -2.19 6.72 8.54
CA THR A 60 -1.17 7.00 9.55
C THR A 60 -0.86 5.76 10.38
N LEU A 61 -1.88 5.01 10.81
CA LEU A 61 -1.70 3.77 11.58
C LEU A 61 -0.90 2.73 10.80
N ILE A 62 -1.17 2.57 9.50
CA ILE A 62 -0.43 1.64 8.63
C ILE A 62 1.06 1.98 8.64
N TYR A 63 1.42 3.25 8.45
CA TYR A 63 2.83 3.66 8.48
C TYR A 63 3.48 3.50 9.86
N LEU A 64 2.79 3.89 10.93
CA LEU A 64 3.30 3.77 12.30
C LEU A 64 3.56 2.31 12.68
N ILE A 65 2.70 1.39 12.25
CA ILE A 65 2.84 -0.04 12.55
C ILE A 65 3.87 -0.69 11.63
N ALA A 66 3.92 -0.34 10.34
CA ALA A 66 4.85 -0.95 9.39
C ALA A 66 6.31 -0.55 9.65
N TYR A 67 6.56 0.70 10.05
CA TYR A 67 7.91 1.24 10.17
C TYR A 67 8.84 0.44 11.13
N PRO A 68 8.40 0.03 12.34
CA PRO A 68 9.18 -0.86 13.21
C PRO A 68 9.60 -2.19 12.56
N PHE A 69 8.78 -2.77 11.68
CA PHE A 69 9.15 -4.00 10.98
C PHE A 69 10.27 -3.74 9.97
N TYR A 70 10.25 -2.61 9.29
CA TYR A 70 11.31 -2.25 8.33
C TYR A 70 12.65 -1.99 8.99
N THR A 71 12.66 -1.49 10.23
CA THR A 71 13.89 -1.22 10.97
C THR A 71 14.43 -2.45 11.68
N TRP A 72 13.58 -3.27 12.30
CA TRP A 72 14.02 -4.41 13.11
C TRP A 72 14.06 -5.73 12.35
N PHE A 73 13.26 -5.89 11.30
CA PHE A 73 13.12 -7.13 10.54
C PHE A 73 13.20 -6.86 9.03
N PRO A 74 14.37 -6.41 8.51
CA PRO A 74 14.50 -6.08 7.09
C PRO A 74 14.28 -7.32 6.23
N VAL A 75 13.29 -7.25 5.33
CA VAL A 75 12.97 -8.29 4.35
C VAL A 75 13.26 -7.77 2.96
N TYR A 76 14.19 -8.43 2.27
CA TYR A 76 14.58 -8.08 0.90
C TYR A 76 13.53 -8.46 -0.14
N VAL A 77 13.47 -7.68 -1.22
CA VAL A 77 12.60 -7.95 -2.38
C VAL A 77 12.88 -9.32 -2.99
N THR A 78 11.86 -9.95 -3.58
CA THR A 78 11.95 -11.31 -4.13
C THR A 78 12.99 -11.40 -5.26
N SER A 79 13.07 -10.42 -6.15
CA SER A 79 14.06 -10.37 -7.24
C SER A 79 15.51 -10.26 -6.78
N LYS A 80 15.76 -9.91 -5.52
CA LYS A 80 17.11 -9.86 -4.93
C LYS A 80 17.50 -11.16 -4.24
N VAL A 81 16.52 -11.95 -3.80
CA VAL A 81 16.73 -13.17 -3.00
C VAL A 81 16.57 -14.43 -3.84
N LEU A 82 15.62 -14.46 -4.77
CA LEU A 82 15.31 -15.62 -5.59
C LEU A 82 16.09 -15.58 -6.91
N PRO A 83 16.93 -16.59 -7.22
CA PRO A 83 17.76 -16.58 -8.43
C PRO A 83 16.96 -16.65 -9.74
N ASN A 84 15.74 -17.20 -9.69
CA ASN A 84 14.86 -17.36 -10.86
C ASN A 84 13.81 -16.25 -10.98
N MET A 85 13.93 -15.16 -10.20
CA MET A 85 12.99 -14.04 -10.24
C MET A 85 13.66 -12.85 -10.92
N ALA A 86 13.19 -12.50 -12.12
CA ALA A 86 13.70 -11.37 -12.85
C ALA A 86 13.30 -10.05 -12.14
N PRO A 87 14.22 -9.07 -12.02
CA PRO A 87 13.95 -7.75 -11.47
C PRO A 87 13.20 -6.85 -12.46
N LEU A 88 12.00 -7.26 -12.90
CA LEU A 88 11.31 -6.69 -14.07
C LEU A 88 11.12 -5.17 -14.01
N LEU A 89 10.79 -4.61 -12.84
CA LEU A 89 10.64 -3.16 -12.69
C LEU A 89 11.99 -2.43 -12.80
N TYR A 90 13.07 -3.05 -12.30
CA TYR A 90 14.39 -2.45 -12.22
C TYR A 90 15.18 -2.54 -13.53
N THR A 91 14.59 -3.10 -14.58
CA THR A 91 15.22 -3.24 -15.90
C THR A 91 14.50 -2.46 -17.00
N LEU A 92 13.44 -1.73 -16.67
CA LEU A 92 12.63 -1.00 -17.67
C LEU A 92 13.28 0.28 -18.17
N ASP A 93 13.62 1.19 -17.25
CA ASP A 93 14.19 2.50 -17.57
C ASP A 93 15.13 2.96 -16.45
N PRO A 94 16.31 3.50 -16.76
CA PRO A 94 17.25 3.99 -15.74
C PRO A 94 16.68 5.05 -14.80
N SER A 95 15.74 5.88 -15.28
CA SER A 95 15.09 6.93 -14.47
C SER A 95 14.15 6.33 -13.44
N ILE A 96 13.40 5.26 -13.80
CA ILE A 96 12.55 4.52 -12.87
C ILE A 96 13.40 3.87 -11.78
N VAL A 97 14.51 3.24 -12.18
CA VAL A 97 15.47 2.61 -11.26
C VAL A 97 16.04 3.63 -10.27
N SER A 98 16.50 4.78 -10.79
CA SER A 98 17.05 5.86 -9.97
C SER A 98 16.02 6.37 -8.96
N PHE A 99 14.79 6.62 -9.41
CA PHE A 99 13.70 7.03 -8.53
C PHE A 99 13.44 6.02 -7.41
N ILE A 100 13.35 4.73 -7.74
CA ILE A 100 13.10 3.71 -6.72
C ILE A 100 14.25 3.60 -5.72
N HIS A 101 15.51 3.69 -6.16
CA HIS A 101 16.66 3.68 -5.25
C HIS A 101 16.74 4.92 -4.35
N ILE A 102 16.20 6.07 -4.77
CA ILE A 102 16.05 7.23 -3.89
C ILE A 102 15.02 6.94 -2.79
N CYS A 103 13.89 6.33 -3.14
CA CYS A 103 12.81 6.03 -2.20
C CYS A 103 13.11 4.83 -1.28
N ALA A 104 13.79 3.81 -1.79
CA ALA A 104 14.07 2.55 -1.10
C ALA A 104 15.49 2.04 -1.45
N PRO A 105 16.54 2.66 -0.88
CA PRO A 105 17.93 2.39 -1.30
C PRO A 105 18.35 0.93 -1.14
N SER A 106 17.93 0.29 -0.06
CA SER A 106 18.37 -1.05 0.32
C SER A 106 17.45 -2.19 -0.16
N LEU A 107 16.28 -1.84 -0.71
CA LEU A 107 15.25 -2.78 -1.18
C LEU A 107 14.96 -3.89 -0.14
N ASN A 108 14.84 -3.50 1.14
CA ASN A 108 14.74 -4.39 2.30
C ASN A 108 13.57 -4.07 3.25
N ASN A 109 12.59 -3.33 2.78
CA ASN A 109 11.41 -2.87 3.51
C ASN A 109 10.12 -3.55 3.00
N CYS A 110 10.17 -4.87 2.76
CA CYS A 110 9.05 -5.56 2.12
C CYS A 110 7.93 -5.94 3.10
N PHE A 111 8.24 -6.30 4.35
CA PHE A 111 7.26 -6.82 5.29
C PHE A 111 6.89 -5.82 6.40
N PRO A 112 5.60 -5.55 6.64
CA PRO A 112 4.44 -5.90 5.79
C PRO A 112 4.41 -5.04 4.51
N SER A 113 3.73 -5.50 3.45
CA SER A 113 3.69 -4.73 2.19
C SER A 113 2.83 -3.47 2.33
N LEU A 114 3.44 -2.28 2.21
CA LEU A 114 2.72 -1.00 2.20
C LEU A 114 1.81 -0.84 0.99
N HIS A 115 2.24 -1.27 -0.20
CA HIS A 115 1.40 -1.24 -1.40
C HIS A 115 0.14 -2.09 -1.19
N SER A 116 0.29 -3.27 -0.60
CA SER A 116 -0.85 -4.12 -0.24
C SER A 116 -1.74 -3.45 0.80
N ALA A 117 -1.14 -2.95 1.88
CA ALA A 117 -1.89 -2.38 3.00
C ALA A 117 -2.70 -1.13 2.61
N LEU A 118 -2.04 -0.17 1.97
CA LEU A 118 -2.66 1.11 1.62
C LEU A 118 -3.71 0.96 0.52
N SER A 119 -3.46 0.15 -0.51
CA SER A 119 -4.45 -0.09 -1.57
C SER A 119 -5.68 -0.83 -1.05
N PHE A 120 -5.50 -1.86 -0.21
CA PHE A 120 -6.61 -2.61 0.37
C PHE A 120 -7.41 -1.77 1.36
N MET A 121 -6.75 -1.02 2.25
CA MET A 121 -7.41 -0.08 3.16
C MET A 121 -8.23 0.96 2.40
N THR A 122 -7.65 1.54 1.34
CA THR A 122 -8.33 2.53 0.49
C THR A 122 -9.56 1.95 -0.18
N MET A 123 -9.44 0.73 -0.72
CA MET A 123 -10.58 0.00 -1.29
C MET A 123 -11.69 -0.22 -0.27
N LEU A 124 -11.37 -0.66 0.96
CA LEU A 124 -12.36 -0.85 2.03
C LEU A 124 -13.10 0.45 2.38
N ILE A 125 -12.37 1.56 2.49
CA ILE A 125 -12.97 2.87 2.77
C ILE A 125 -13.90 3.29 1.62
N ILE A 126 -13.44 3.20 0.37
CA ILE A 126 -14.27 3.51 -0.81
C ILE A 126 -15.55 2.66 -0.76
N ILE A 127 -15.43 1.33 -0.64
CA ILE A 127 -16.58 0.42 -0.64
C ILE A 127 -17.60 0.78 0.44
N SER A 128 -17.12 1.21 1.60
CA SER A 128 -17.95 1.46 2.78
C SER A 128 -18.55 2.86 2.81
N ARG A 129 -17.88 3.86 2.22
CA ARG A 129 -18.27 5.28 2.32
C ARG A 129 -18.90 5.85 1.06
N THR A 130 -18.61 5.29 -0.11
CA THR A 130 -19.27 5.74 -1.36
C THR A 130 -20.55 4.96 -1.66
N SER A 131 -21.52 5.63 -2.27
CA SER A 131 -22.70 4.98 -2.87
C SER A 131 -22.52 4.66 -4.36
N HIS A 132 -21.55 5.30 -5.04
CA HIS A 132 -21.35 5.12 -6.48
C HIS A 132 -20.67 3.79 -6.79
N ILE A 133 -21.41 2.89 -7.46
CA ILE A 133 -20.94 1.56 -7.81
C ILE A 133 -19.68 1.58 -8.70
N SER A 134 -19.56 2.59 -9.57
CA SER A 134 -18.39 2.77 -10.44
C SER A 134 -17.10 2.97 -9.64
N PHE A 135 -17.12 3.80 -8.60
CA PHE A 135 -15.94 4.01 -7.74
C PHE A 135 -15.57 2.76 -6.95
N LYS A 136 -16.56 2.00 -6.48
CA LYS A 136 -16.29 0.70 -5.82
C LYS A 136 -15.63 -0.28 -6.78
N ALA A 137 -16.17 -0.41 -7.99
CA ALA A 137 -15.62 -1.29 -9.02
C ALA A 137 -14.18 -0.90 -9.40
N ILE A 138 -13.92 0.39 -9.63
CA ILE A 138 -12.58 0.90 -9.94
C ILE A 138 -11.62 0.57 -8.80
N ALA A 139 -11.99 0.84 -7.54
CA ALA A 139 -11.12 0.56 -6.40
C ALA A 139 -10.78 -0.93 -6.27
N VAL A 140 -11.77 -1.81 -6.44
CA VAL A 140 -11.55 -3.27 -6.42
C VAL A 140 -10.60 -3.71 -7.53
N VAL A 141 -10.86 -3.29 -8.77
CA VAL A 141 -10.05 -3.67 -9.94
C VAL A 141 -8.62 -3.17 -9.78
N VAL A 142 -8.43 -1.91 -9.38
CA VAL A 142 -7.11 -1.31 -9.20
C VAL A 142 -6.35 -1.98 -8.06
N THR A 143 -6.99 -2.24 -6.92
CA THR A 143 -6.34 -2.94 -5.79
C THR A 143 -5.90 -4.35 -6.17
N ILE A 144 -6.74 -5.12 -6.86
CA ILE A 144 -6.36 -6.46 -7.37
C ILE A 144 -5.19 -6.35 -8.34
N ALA A 145 -5.21 -5.36 -9.25
CA ALA A 145 -4.13 -5.14 -10.20
C ALA A 145 -2.81 -4.76 -9.51
N ILE A 146 -2.86 -3.96 -8.43
CA ILE A 146 -1.70 -3.61 -7.60
C ILE A 146 -1.14 -4.86 -6.92
N HIS A 147 -1.99 -5.65 -6.26
CA HIS A 147 -1.57 -6.89 -5.58
C HIS A 147 -0.94 -7.90 -6.55
N PHE A 148 -1.52 -8.06 -7.74
CA PHE A 148 -0.92 -8.85 -8.80
C PHE A 148 0.47 -8.31 -9.19
N THR A 149 0.54 -7.02 -9.45
CA THR A 149 1.73 -6.34 -9.97
C THR A 149 2.92 -6.39 -9.01
N ILE A 150 2.71 -6.21 -7.70
CA ILE A 150 3.80 -6.25 -6.73
C ILE A 150 4.49 -7.61 -6.64
N LEU A 151 3.72 -8.68 -6.86
CA LEU A 151 4.24 -10.05 -6.91
C LEU A 151 4.89 -10.32 -8.27
N TYR A 152 4.19 -10.01 -9.36
CA TYR A 152 4.67 -10.21 -10.74
C TYR A 152 6.00 -9.50 -11.02
N LEU A 153 6.14 -8.24 -10.57
CA LEU A 153 7.36 -7.44 -10.80
C LEU A 153 8.57 -7.89 -9.97
N GLY A 154 8.41 -8.85 -9.06
CA GLY A 154 9.51 -9.34 -8.22
C GLY A 154 9.87 -8.43 -7.04
N ILE A 155 8.88 -7.68 -6.54
CA ILE A 155 9.09 -6.70 -5.47
C ILE A 155 8.71 -7.31 -4.12
N HIS A 156 7.62 -8.06 -4.07
CA HIS A 156 7.01 -8.55 -2.84
C HIS A 156 6.84 -10.07 -2.80
N TRP A 157 6.78 -10.60 -1.57
CA TRP A 157 6.46 -11.98 -1.23
C TRP A 157 4.95 -12.15 -1.01
N ILE A 158 4.38 -13.34 -1.21
CA ILE A 158 2.95 -13.57 -0.95
C ILE A 158 2.62 -13.32 0.54
N THR A 159 3.51 -13.76 1.42
CA THR A 159 3.40 -13.59 2.88
C THR A 159 3.42 -12.13 3.32
N ASP A 160 4.21 -11.27 2.68
CA ASP A 160 4.22 -9.83 3.01
C ASP A 160 2.98 -9.09 2.51
N MET A 161 2.41 -9.54 1.37
CA MET A 161 1.14 -9.05 0.85
C MET A 161 0.01 -9.38 1.81
N ILE A 162 -0.04 -10.62 2.33
CA ILE A 162 -1.00 -11.05 3.35
C ILE A 162 -0.83 -10.24 4.63
N GLY A 163 0.40 -10.03 5.09
CA GLY A 163 0.68 -9.16 6.24
C GLY A 163 0.15 -7.73 6.03
N GLY A 164 0.30 -7.19 4.81
CA GLY A 164 -0.28 -5.91 4.42
C GLY A 164 -1.82 -5.89 4.45
N ILE A 165 -2.48 -6.94 3.97
CA ILE A 165 -3.96 -7.06 4.01
C ILE A 165 -4.47 -7.09 5.45
N LEU A 166 -3.83 -7.87 6.33
CA LEU A 166 -4.20 -7.94 7.74
C LEU A 166 -4.01 -6.59 8.45
N LEU A 167 -2.90 -5.91 8.15
CA LEU A 167 -2.64 -4.57 8.66
C LEU A 167 -3.71 -3.57 8.16
N ALA A 168 -4.03 -3.60 6.87
CA ALA A 168 -5.08 -2.76 6.28
C ALA A 168 -6.42 -2.94 6.96
N PHE A 169 -6.85 -4.19 7.14
CA PHE A 169 -8.12 -4.51 7.78
C PHE A 169 -8.17 -4.00 9.22
N THR A 170 -7.08 -4.21 9.97
CA THR A 170 -6.97 -3.77 11.37
C THR A 170 -7.00 -2.25 11.47
N SER A 171 -6.19 -1.55 10.66
CA SER A 171 -6.16 -0.08 10.64
C SER A 171 -7.47 0.53 10.17
N TYR A 172 -8.11 -0.05 9.15
CA TYR A 172 -9.45 0.32 8.67
C TYR A 172 -10.49 0.15 9.79
N TYR A 173 -10.49 -1.00 10.47
CA TYR A 173 -11.42 -1.27 11.57
C TYR A 173 -11.24 -0.26 12.71
N ILE A 174 -10.00 0.00 13.12
CA ILE A 174 -9.70 0.98 14.18
C ILE A 174 -10.17 2.37 13.76
N ALA A 175 -9.82 2.81 12.56
CA ALA A 175 -10.16 4.13 12.07
C ALA A 175 -11.68 4.33 12.01
N THR A 176 -12.42 3.39 11.40
CA THR A 176 -13.88 3.52 11.25
C THR A 176 -14.65 3.36 12.56
N ARG A 177 -14.14 2.57 13.50
CA ARG A 177 -14.83 2.30 14.77
C ARG A 177 -14.54 3.33 15.87
N TYR A 178 -13.35 3.94 15.85
CA TYR A 178 -12.87 4.83 16.91
C TYR A 178 -12.50 6.24 16.43
N CYS A 179 -12.83 6.62 15.18
CA CYS A 179 -12.52 7.93 14.59
C CYS A 179 -12.83 9.10 15.54
N GLU A 180 -14.07 9.17 16.02
CA GLU A 180 -14.55 10.28 16.85
C GLU A 180 -13.74 10.40 18.15
N HIS A 181 -13.48 9.28 18.84
CA HIS A 181 -12.65 9.28 20.04
C HIS A 181 -11.21 9.73 19.78
N ILE A 182 -10.62 9.31 18.65
CA ILE A 182 -9.24 9.67 18.27
C ILE A 182 -9.17 11.18 17.97
N VAL A 183 -10.15 11.70 17.23
CA VAL A 183 -10.22 13.12 16.86
C VAL A 183 -10.44 13.99 18.10
N GLU A 184 -11.43 13.68 18.94
CA GLU A 184 -11.68 14.43 20.18
C GLU A 184 -10.48 14.44 21.11
N TRP A 185 -9.80 13.30 21.23
CA TRP A 185 -8.60 13.19 22.05
C TRP A 185 -7.47 14.06 21.50
N SER A 186 -7.29 14.08 20.17
CA SER A 186 -6.31 14.93 19.49
C SER A 186 -6.59 16.42 19.72
N GLU A 187 -7.84 16.85 19.53
CA GLU A 187 -8.27 18.24 19.72
C GLU A 187 -8.05 18.74 21.15
N LYS A 188 -8.45 17.93 22.15
CA LYS A 188 -8.24 18.26 23.58
C LYS A 188 -6.75 18.45 23.90
N ARG A 189 -5.87 17.65 23.29
CA ARG A 189 -4.42 17.72 23.52
C ARG A 189 -3.80 18.96 22.86
N ILE A 190 -4.22 19.28 21.65
CA ILE A 190 -3.78 20.49 20.93
C ILE A 190 -4.21 21.74 21.71
N TRP A 191 -5.47 21.79 22.14
CA TRP A 191 -6.00 22.92 22.91
C TRP A 191 -5.27 23.11 24.24
N LYS A 192 -5.03 22.03 24.99
CA LYS A 192 -4.29 22.09 26.25
C LYS A 192 -2.87 22.63 26.06
N ASN A 193 -2.16 22.17 25.04
CA ASN A 193 -0.80 22.63 24.73
C ASN A 193 -0.75 24.05 24.14
N GLY A 194 -1.87 24.56 23.60
CA GLY A 194 -2.01 25.92 23.10
C GLY A 194 -2.31 26.96 24.19
N LEU A 195 -2.90 26.54 25.31
CA LEU A 195 -3.12 27.38 26.50
C LEU A 195 -1.87 27.49 27.41
N GLU A 196 -0.92 26.56 27.29
CA GLU A 196 0.35 26.55 28.04
C GLU A 196 1.47 27.33 27.32
N ARG A 197 1.16 28.01 26.20
CA ARG A 197 2.06 28.94 25.48
C ARG A 197 1.53 30.36 25.56
#